data_AF-A0A9E1LKY2-F1
#
_entry.id   AF-A0A9E1LKY2-F1
#
_cell.length_a   1.000
_cell.length_b   1.000
_cell.length_c   1.000
_cell.angle_alpha   90.00
_cell.angle_beta   90.00
_cell.angle_gamma   90.00
#
_symmetry.space_group_name_H-M   'P 1'
#
loop_
_entity.id
_entity.type
_entity.pdbx_description
1 polymer ?
#
loop_
_entity_poly.entity_id
_entity_poly.type
_entity_poly.pdbx_seq_one_letter_code
_entity_poly.pdbx_strand_id
1 'polypeptide(L)' 'MNNFLDQVAWNSDGLVPAIAQDAESGQILMMAWMNREALELTVS' A
#
# COMPACT_ATOMS: atom_id res chain seq x y z
N MET A 1 -11.97 15.58 -8.92
CA MET A 1 -11.91 15.02 -7.56
C MET A 1 -10.65 14.18 -7.51
N ASN A 2 -9.61 14.57 -6.78
CA ASN A 2 -8.36 13.78 -6.74
C ASN A 2 -8.58 12.60 -5.79
N ASN A 3 -8.47 11.37 -6.29
CA ASN A 3 -8.44 10.18 -5.45
C ASN A 3 -7.08 10.13 -4.73
N PHE A 4 -7.03 9.70 -3.48
CA PHE A 4 -5.75 9.56 -2.76
C PHE A 4 -4.79 8.59 -3.48
N LEU A 5 -5.32 7.61 -4.21
CA LEU A 5 -4.53 6.67 -5.04
C LEU A 5 -3.70 7.39 -6.11
N ASP A 6 -4.10 8.59 -6.54
CA ASP A 6 -3.37 9.41 -7.52
C ASP A 6 -2.15 10.12 -6.91
N GLN A 7 -2.06 10.17 -5.58
CA GLN A 7 -0.93 10.76 -4.85
C GLN A 7 0.14 9.72 -4.50
N VAL A 8 -0.13 8.43 -4.71
CA VAL A 8 0.83 7.36 -4.43
C VAL A 8 1.94 7.34 -5.47
N ALA A 9 3.19 7.26 -5.01
CA ALA A 9 4.36 7.15 -5.87
C ALA A 9 4.53 5.69 -6.36
N TRP A 10 3.88 5.37 -7.46
CA TRP A 10 4.00 4.08 -8.13
C TRP A 10 5.37 3.96 -8.82
N ASN A 11 5.98 2.78 -8.77
CA ASN A 11 7.20 2.49 -9.54
C ASN A 11 6.87 2.26 -11.04
N SER A 12 7.89 1.97 -11.86
CA SER A 12 7.73 1.71 -13.30
C SER A 12 6.80 0.54 -13.63
N ASP A 13 6.62 -0.39 -12.70
CA ASP A 13 5.80 -1.58 -12.86
C ASP A 13 4.36 -1.38 -12.34
N GLY A 14 4.04 -0.16 -11.87
CA GLY A 14 2.74 0.16 -11.31
C GLY A 14 2.52 -0.39 -9.90
N LEU A 15 3.60 -0.62 -9.15
CA LEU A 15 3.58 -1.18 -7.80
C LEU A 15 4.09 -0.18 -6.74
N VAL A 16 3.64 -0.36 -5.50
CA VAL A 16 4.12 0.34 -4.30
C VAL A 16 4.55 -0.69 -3.25
N PRO A 17 5.66 -0.48 -2.53
CA PRO A 17 6.02 -1.35 -1.41
C PRO A 17 5.06 -1.10 -0.23
N ALA A 18 4.57 -2.17 0.38
CA ALA A 18 3.69 -2.15 1.53
C ALA A 18 4.28 -2.97 2.68
N ILE A 19 4.27 -2.40 3.88
CA ILE A 19 4.78 -3.04 5.10
C ILE A 19 3.60 -3.25 6.04
N ALA A 20 3.28 -4.51 6.35
CA ALA A 20 2.31 -4.82 7.38
C ALA A 20 3.04 -4.87 8.73
N GLN A 21 2.52 -4.13 9.68
CA GLN A 21 3.04 -4.00 11.03
C GLN A 21 1.92 -4.30 12.02
N ASP A 22 2.24 -4.99 13.10
CA ASP A 22 1.34 -5.14 14.23
C ASP A 22 1.08 -3.77 14.88
N ALA A 23 -0.20 -3.41 15.02
CA ALA A 23 -0.61 -2.06 15.39
C ALA A 23 -0.33 -1.69 16.86
N GLU A 24 -0.15 -2.68 17.74
CA GLU A 24 0.08 -2.46 19.17
C GLU A 24 1.58 -2.48 19.52
N SER A 25 2.29 -3.51 19.05
CA SER A 25 3.70 -3.74 19.37
C SER A 25 4.67 -3.04 18.43
N GLY A 26 4.22 -2.66 17.23
CA GLY A 26 5.09 -2.17 16.17
C GLY A 26 5.96 -3.27 15.52
N GLN A 27 5.68 -4.55 15.76
CA GLN A 27 6.40 -5.63 15.11
C GLN A 27 6.14 -5.62 13.59
N ILE A 28 7.20 -5.65 12.78
CA ILE A 28 7.07 -5.84 11.33
C ILE A 28 6.69 -7.29 11.05
N LEU A 29 5.55 -7.50 10.38
CA LEU A 29 5.02 -8.82 10.06
C LEU A 29 5.47 -9.27 8.67
N MET A 30 5.39 -8.37 7.68
CA MET A 30 5.77 -8.68 6.30
C MET A 30 6.01 -7.42 5.47
N MET A 31 6.71 -7.62 4.35
CA MET A 31 6.83 -6.68 3.25
C MET A 31 6.29 -7.34 1.98
N ALA A 32 5.50 -6.60 1.20
CA ALA A 32 4.97 -7.04 -0.07
C ALA A 32 4.87 -5.86 -1.06
N TRP A 33 4.51 -6.17 -2.30
CA TRP A 33 4.16 -5.18 -3.31
C TRP A 33 2.64 -5.14 -3.48
N MET A 34 2.09 -3.94 -3.67
CA MET A 34 0.68 -3.74 -3.98
C MET A 34 0.55 -2.98 -5.30
N ASN A 35 -0.41 -3.37 -6.14
CA ASN A 35 -0.86 -2.56 -7.27
C ASN A 35 -2.00 -1.62 -6.81
N ARG A 36 -2.48 -0.77 -7.73
CA ARG A 36 -3.57 0.18 -7.45
C ARG A 36 -4.85 -0.50 -6.95
N GLU A 37 -5.27 -1.59 -7.58
CA GLU A 37 -6.48 -2.32 -7.22
C GLU A 37 -6.39 -2.94 -5.82
N ALA A 38 -5.27 -3.59 -5.49
CA ALA A 38 -5.06 -4.17 -4.17
C ALA A 38 -5.08 -3.08 -3.07
N LEU A 39 -4.51 -1.90 -3.35
CA LEU A 39 -4.54 -0.79 -2.40
C LEU A 39 -5.94 -0.22 -2.24
N GLU A 40 -6.71 -0.10 -3.34
CA GLU A 40 -8.11 0.34 -3.31
C GLU A 40 -8.99 -0.59 -2.47
N LEU A 41 -8.87 -1.91 -2.66
CA LEU A 41 -9.60 -2.92 -1.89
C LEU A 41 -9.23 -2.95 -0.40
N THR A 42 -8.02 -2.51 -0.06
CA THR A 42 -7.55 -2.50 1.34
C THR A 42 -8.14 -1.32 2.12
N VAL A 43 -8.48 -0.22 1.46
CA VAL A 43 -8.99 1.01 2.10
C VAL A 43 -10.50 1.17 2.01
N SER A 44 -11.19 0.33 1.22
CA SER A 44 -12.65 0.35 1.06
C SER A 44 -13.36 -0.12 2.31
#